data_AF-A0A3P6PRS1-F1
#
_entry.id   AF-A0A3P6PRS1-F1
#
_cell.length_a   1.000
_cell.length_b   1.000
_cell.length_c   1.000
_cell.angle_alpha   90.00
_cell.angle_beta   90.00
_cell.angle_gamma   90.00
#
_symmetry.space_group_name_H-M   'P 1'
#
loop_
_entity.id
_entity.type
_entity.pdbx_description
1 polymer ?
#
loop_
_entity_poly.entity_id
_entity_poly.type
_entity_poly.pdbx_seq_one_letter_code
_entity_poly.pdbx_strand_id
1 'polypeptide(L)'
;MGMDRVTSRRPQNPLEHPLKTPDEFRRFDTTLSDAFNRQQLANFLATLGGKDVAHFARNIFRALFDREISAHLNYSGQGKKVGLELSNIYSVIENVFADWDAERKHSKRDLVEAIRRCFKQDYDALRQRIRRAAEVLDSQGWWTVRP
;
A
#
# COMPACT_ATOMS: atom_id res chain seq x y z
N MET A 1 7.24 1.26 -46.00
CA MET A 1 6.33 1.86 -45.00
C MET A 1 6.21 0.84 -43.87
N GLY A 2 7.11 0.91 -42.88
CA GLY A 2 7.14 -0.03 -41.76
C GLY A 2 6.23 0.47 -40.65
N MET A 3 5.16 -0.26 -40.36
CA MET A 3 4.43 -0.09 -39.11
C MET A 3 5.30 -0.67 -38.01
N ASP A 4 6.04 0.19 -37.31
CA ASP A 4 6.64 -0.19 -36.03
C ASP A 4 5.50 -0.58 -35.10
N ARG A 5 5.40 -1.88 -34.83
CA ARG A 5 4.58 -2.42 -33.76
C ARG A 5 5.06 -1.77 -32.47
N VAL A 6 4.35 -0.74 -32.01
CA VAL A 6 4.46 -0.26 -30.63
C VAL A 6 4.07 -1.45 -29.76
N THR A 7 5.05 -2.21 -29.30
CA THR A 7 4.85 -3.21 -28.26
C THR A 7 4.38 -2.41 -27.05
N SER A 8 3.07 -2.43 -26.76
CA SER A 8 2.52 -1.81 -25.56
C SER A 8 3.19 -2.45 -24.35
N ARG A 9 4.27 -1.85 -23.86
CA ARG A 9 4.92 -2.27 -22.63
C ARG A 9 3.93 -2.00 -21.52
N ARG A 10 3.52 -3.05 -20.80
CA ARG A 10 2.66 -2.89 -19.63
C ARG A 10 3.37 -1.94 -18.65
N PRO A 11 2.64 -0.97 -18.06
CA PRO A 11 3.18 -0.15 -16.99
C PRO A 11 3.82 -1.02 -15.91
N GLN A 12 5.03 -0.67 -15.49
CA GLN A 12 5.75 -1.38 -14.42
C GLN A 12 5.59 -0.66 -13.09
N ASN A 13 5.64 -1.40 -11.99
CA ASN A 13 5.63 -0.78 -10.66
C ASN A 13 6.90 0.08 -10.52
N PRO A 14 6.80 1.40 -10.26
CA PRO A 14 7.97 2.22 -10.02
C PRO A 14 8.67 1.88 -8.68
N LEU A 15 8.04 1.08 -7.81
CA LEU A 15 8.66 0.52 -6.62
C LEU A 15 9.35 -0.82 -6.94
N GLU A 16 10.62 -0.95 -6.57
CA GLU A 16 11.35 -2.22 -6.64
C GLU A 16 10.77 -3.26 -5.67
N HIS A 17 10.30 -2.81 -4.51
CA HIS A 17 9.63 -3.62 -3.51
C HIS A 17 8.58 -2.80 -2.76
N PRO A 18 7.54 -3.43 -2.16
CA PRO A 18 6.61 -2.73 -1.31
C PRO A 18 7.32 -2.00 -0.16
N LEU A 19 6.82 -0.82 0.18
CA LEU A 19 7.39 0.07 1.19
C LEU A 19 7.19 -0.51 2.59
N LYS A 20 8.27 -0.61 3.36
CA LYS A 20 8.32 -1.21 4.71
C LYS A 20 8.49 -0.17 5.80
N THR A 21 9.18 0.93 5.50
CA THR A 21 9.60 1.90 6.51
C THR A 21 9.07 3.31 6.23
N PRO A 22 8.98 4.16 7.26
CA PRO A 22 8.64 5.58 7.08
C PRO A 22 9.60 6.34 6.16
N ASP A 23 10.89 5.98 6.16
CA ASP A 23 11.90 6.64 5.32
C ASP A 23 11.75 6.26 3.86
N GLU A 24 11.51 4.98 3.55
CA GLU A 24 11.18 4.53 2.20
C GLU A 24 9.93 5.25 1.69
N PHE A 25 8.89 5.33 2.53
CA PHE A 25 7.65 6.05 2.20
C PHE A 25 7.93 7.52 1.86
N ARG A 26 8.61 8.26 2.74
CA ARG A 26 8.90 9.68 2.52
C ARG A 26 9.75 9.92 1.28
N ARG A 27 10.76 9.07 1.04
CA ARG A 27 11.63 9.17 -0.14
C ARG A 27 10.82 8.97 -1.40
N PHE A 28 10.02 7.90 -1.47
CA PHE A 28 9.17 7.64 -2.63
C PHE A 28 8.14 8.75 -2.84
N ASP A 29 7.46 9.18 -1.78
CA ASP A 29 6.46 10.26 -1.83
C ASP A 29 7.03 11.58 -2.35
N THR A 30 8.28 11.88 -2.00
CA THR A 30 8.99 13.07 -2.50
C THR A 30 9.27 12.98 -4.01
N THR A 31 9.55 11.79 -4.55
CA THR A 31 9.73 11.62 -6.00
C THR A 31 8.46 11.94 -6.79
N LEU A 32 7.28 11.83 -6.16
CA LEU A 32 5.99 12.12 -6.77
C LEU A 32 5.64 13.61 -6.79
N SER A 33 6.52 14.51 -6.33
CA SER A 33 6.44 15.92 -6.70
C SER A 33 6.66 16.14 -8.19
N ASP A 34 7.36 15.23 -8.86
CA ASP A 34 7.51 15.19 -10.30
C ASP A 34 6.28 14.61 -11.02
N ALA A 35 5.81 15.29 -12.08
CA ALA A 35 4.61 14.91 -12.81
C ALA A 35 4.76 13.62 -13.61
N PHE A 36 5.95 13.35 -14.15
CA PHE A 36 6.24 12.11 -14.86
C PHE A 36 6.19 10.92 -13.90
N ASN A 37 6.78 11.05 -12.71
CA ASN A 37 6.72 10.00 -11.69
C ASN A 37 5.29 9.71 -11.23
N ARG A 38 4.45 10.75 -11.04
CA ARG A 38 3.02 10.56 -10.75
C ARG A 38 2.30 9.80 -11.86
N GLN A 39 2.56 10.16 -13.12
CA GLN A 39 1.92 9.50 -14.26
C GLN A 39 2.34 8.03 -14.36
N GLN A 40 3.62 7.73 -14.14
CA GLN A 40 4.12 6.35 -14.15
C GLN A 40 3.45 5.50 -13.07
N LEU A 41 3.33 6.04 -11.84
CA LEU A 41 2.63 5.35 -10.76
C LEU A 41 1.14 5.18 -11.08
N ALA A 42 0.46 6.22 -11.57
CA ALA A 42 -0.95 6.17 -11.93
C ALA A 42 -1.22 5.10 -13.00
N ASN A 43 -0.41 5.09 -14.06
CA ASN A 43 -0.49 4.10 -15.14
C ASN A 43 -0.35 2.67 -14.62
N PHE A 44 0.59 2.43 -13.68
CA PHE A 44 0.75 1.12 -13.06
C PHE A 44 -0.45 0.74 -12.19
N LEU A 45 -0.88 1.60 -11.28
CA LEU A 45 -1.98 1.33 -10.36
C LEU A 45 -3.30 1.10 -11.10
N ALA A 46 -3.54 1.79 -12.22
CA ALA A 46 -4.72 1.60 -13.07
C ALA A 46 -4.82 0.16 -13.62
N THR A 47 -3.70 -0.55 -13.77
CA THR A 47 -3.71 -1.95 -14.23
C THR A 47 -4.20 -2.95 -13.19
N LEU A 48 -4.23 -2.58 -11.91
CA LEU A 48 -4.52 -3.50 -10.82
C LEU A 48 -6.03 -3.75 -10.65
N GLY A 49 -6.84 -2.72 -10.88
CA GLY A 49 -8.30 -2.76 -10.81
C GLY A 49 -8.86 -3.39 -9.52
N GLY A 50 -10.09 -3.87 -9.61
CA GLY A 50 -10.83 -4.49 -8.51
C GLY A 50 -12.27 -4.76 -8.95
N LYS A 51 -12.92 -5.74 -8.33
CA LYS A 51 -14.36 -6.01 -8.58
C LYS A 51 -15.30 -5.14 -7.74
N ASP A 52 -14.77 -4.58 -6.66
CA ASP A 52 -15.42 -3.63 -5.76
C ASP A 52 -14.31 -2.77 -5.09
N VAL A 53 -14.71 -1.74 -4.33
CA VAL A 53 -13.79 -0.80 -3.67
C VAL A 53 -12.83 -1.51 -2.72
N ALA A 54 -13.27 -2.57 -2.03
CA ALA A 54 -12.45 -3.31 -1.10
C ALA A 54 -11.37 -4.15 -1.81
N HIS A 55 -11.66 -4.70 -2.99
CA HIS A 55 -10.66 -5.37 -3.82
C HIS A 55 -9.72 -4.37 -4.47
N PHE A 56 -10.23 -3.24 -4.97
CA PHE A 56 -9.42 -2.16 -5.52
C PHE A 56 -8.38 -1.67 -4.50
N ALA A 57 -8.85 -1.23 -3.33
CA ALA A 57 -7.97 -0.74 -2.28
C ALA A 57 -6.93 -1.78 -1.86
N ARG A 58 -7.31 -3.05 -1.74
CA ARG A 58 -6.40 -4.13 -1.36
C ARG A 58 -5.33 -4.41 -2.42
N ASN A 59 -5.69 -4.37 -3.70
CA ASN A 59 -4.73 -4.57 -4.79
C ASN A 59 -3.69 -3.45 -4.84
N ILE A 60 -4.14 -2.19 -4.75
CA ILE A 60 -3.27 -1.01 -4.62
C ILE A 60 -2.36 -1.17 -3.39
N PHE A 61 -2.95 -1.48 -2.23
CA PHE A 61 -2.24 -1.56 -0.96
C PHE A 61 -1.12 -2.60 -1.01
N ARG A 62 -1.39 -3.81 -1.51
CA ARG A 62 -0.40 -4.89 -1.64
C ARG A 62 0.72 -4.60 -2.65
N ALA A 63 0.46 -3.72 -3.63
CA ALA A 63 1.46 -3.32 -4.59
C ALA A 63 2.40 -2.22 -4.04
N LEU A 64 1.92 -1.41 -3.09
CA LEU A 64 2.65 -0.27 -2.55
C LEU A 64 3.27 -0.51 -1.18
N PHE A 65 2.63 -1.29 -0.33
CA PHE A 65 2.94 -1.37 1.09
C PHE A 65 3.21 -2.80 1.52
N ASP A 66 4.32 -2.99 2.21
CA ASP A 66 4.56 -4.18 3.00
C ASP A 66 3.75 -4.09 4.30
N ARG A 67 3.38 -5.25 4.86
CA ARG A 67 2.68 -5.34 6.14
C ARG A 67 3.42 -4.60 7.25
N GLU A 68 4.77 -4.63 7.26
CA GLU A 68 5.60 -4.01 8.29
C GLU A 68 5.33 -2.50 8.44
N ILE A 69 5.00 -1.80 7.35
CA ILE A 69 4.76 -0.36 7.38
C ILE A 69 3.53 0.02 8.22
N SER A 70 2.58 -0.91 8.41
CA SER A 70 1.37 -0.68 9.22
C SER A 70 1.66 -0.38 10.69
N ALA A 71 2.85 -0.74 11.20
CA ALA A 71 3.31 -0.34 12.53
C ALA A 71 3.59 1.18 12.62
N HIS A 72 3.93 1.82 11.51
CA HIS A 72 4.45 3.19 11.47
C HIS A 72 3.59 4.16 10.68
N LEU A 73 2.68 3.65 9.85
CA LEU A 73 1.85 4.44 8.94
C LEU A 73 0.38 4.05 9.10
N ASN A 74 -0.50 5.03 9.00
CA ASN A 74 -1.94 4.81 8.87
C ASN A 74 -2.54 5.89 7.96
N TYR A 75 -3.85 5.86 7.76
CA TYR A 75 -4.50 6.83 6.88
C TYR A 75 -4.31 8.28 7.34
N SER A 76 -4.59 8.60 8.61
CA SER A 76 -4.70 9.99 9.12
C SER A 76 -3.49 10.51 9.90
N GLY A 77 -2.44 9.72 10.09
CA GLY A 77 -1.27 10.07 10.93
C GLY A 77 -1.52 9.98 12.45
N GLN A 78 -2.60 9.32 12.88
CA GLN A 78 -2.92 9.22 14.31
C GLN A 78 -1.90 8.38 15.09
N GLY A 79 -1.65 8.76 16.35
CA GLY A 79 -0.81 7.98 17.27
C GLY A 79 0.68 8.03 16.95
N LYS A 80 1.20 9.20 16.54
CA LYS A 80 2.60 9.41 16.12
C LYS A 80 3.02 8.63 14.87
N LYS A 81 2.06 8.15 14.09
CA LYS A 81 2.29 7.49 12.79
C LYS A 81 2.38 8.53 11.68
N VAL A 82 3.02 8.16 10.57
CA VAL A 82 2.94 8.91 9.33
C VAL A 82 1.51 8.76 8.76
N GLY A 83 0.98 9.85 8.20
CA GLY A 83 -0.34 9.86 7.57
C GLY A 83 -0.25 9.70 6.05
N LEU A 84 -1.06 8.79 5.49
CA LEU A 84 -1.21 8.64 4.05
C LEU A 84 -2.00 9.79 3.41
N GLU A 85 -3.03 10.30 4.10
CA GLU A 85 -4.02 11.24 3.55
C GLU A 85 -3.45 12.51 2.90
N LEU A 86 -2.31 13.01 3.40
CA LEU A 86 -1.68 14.23 2.90
C LEU A 86 -0.48 13.97 1.98
N SER A 87 -0.27 12.72 1.56
CA SER A 87 0.86 12.32 0.72
C SER A 87 0.54 12.43 -0.77
N ASN A 88 1.56 12.64 -1.59
CA ASN A 88 1.45 12.57 -3.05
C ASN A 88 1.03 11.16 -3.51
N ILE A 89 1.48 10.12 -2.80
CA ILE A 89 1.05 8.74 -3.04
C ILE A 89 -0.47 8.64 -2.98
N TYR A 90 -1.09 9.22 -1.94
CA TYR A 90 -2.53 9.19 -1.80
C TYR A 90 -3.25 10.00 -2.89
N SER A 91 -2.74 11.18 -3.25
CA SER A 91 -3.29 11.94 -4.39
C SER A 91 -3.30 11.12 -5.69
N VAL A 92 -2.26 10.30 -5.94
CA VAL A 92 -2.26 9.40 -7.10
C VAL A 92 -3.31 8.30 -6.97
N ILE A 93 -3.46 7.70 -5.78
CA ILE A 93 -4.51 6.69 -5.52
C ILE A 93 -5.90 7.27 -5.75
N GLU A 94 -6.16 8.51 -5.31
CA GLU A 94 -7.45 9.17 -5.50
C GLU A 94 -7.77 9.40 -6.99
N ASN A 95 -6.78 9.84 -7.77
CA ASN A 95 -6.97 10.03 -9.21
C ASN A 95 -7.28 8.70 -9.91
N VAL A 96 -6.51 7.64 -9.61
CA VAL A 96 -6.74 6.31 -10.19
C VAL A 96 -8.09 5.74 -9.75
N PHE A 97 -8.52 6.00 -8.52
CA PHE A 97 -9.84 5.61 -8.05
C PHE A 97 -10.96 6.32 -8.81
N ALA A 98 -10.86 7.64 -9.01
CA ALA A 98 -11.85 8.40 -9.76
C ALA A 98 -12.04 7.85 -11.18
N ASP A 99 -10.95 7.50 -11.86
CA ASP A 99 -10.99 6.90 -13.20
C ASP A 99 -11.58 5.48 -13.17
N TRP A 100 -11.16 4.64 -12.22
CA TRP A 100 -11.66 3.27 -12.08
C TRP A 100 -13.16 3.21 -11.70
N ASP A 101 -13.64 4.21 -10.97
CA ASP A 101 -15.00 4.28 -10.42
C ASP A 101 -16.01 5.06 -11.28
N ALA A 102 -15.59 5.60 -12.43
CA ALA A 102 -16.38 6.53 -13.25
C ALA A 102 -17.84 6.07 -13.54
N GLU A 103 -18.09 4.76 -13.59
CA GLU A 103 -19.41 4.17 -13.86
C GLU A 103 -20.11 3.57 -12.62
N ARG A 104 -19.44 3.51 -11.46
CA ARG A 104 -19.82 2.69 -10.30
C ARG A 104 -20.39 3.51 -9.13
N LYS A 105 -20.25 4.84 -9.14
CA LYS A 105 -20.86 5.80 -8.20
C LYS A 105 -20.47 5.58 -6.72
N HIS A 106 -19.33 4.99 -6.43
CA HIS A 106 -18.79 4.97 -5.06
C HIS A 106 -18.23 6.35 -4.68
N SER A 107 -18.14 6.59 -3.38
CA SER A 107 -17.65 7.85 -2.84
C SER A 107 -16.19 7.76 -2.42
N LYS A 108 -15.53 8.92 -2.30
CA LYS A 108 -14.22 9.03 -1.62
C LYS A 108 -14.23 8.40 -0.22
N ARG A 109 -15.36 8.48 0.49
CA ARG A 109 -15.51 7.85 1.82
C ARG A 109 -15.36 6.33 1.74
N ASP A 110 -15.91 5.68 0.72
CA ASP A 110 -15.80 4.23 0.55
C ASP A 110 -14.34 3.81 0.33
N LEU A 111 -13.60 4.57 -0.48
CA LEU A 111 -12.16 4.37 -0.68
C LEU A 111 -11.40 4.50 0.65
N VAL A 112 -11.64 5.57 1.41
CA VAL A 112 -10.98 5.84 2.69
C VAL A 112 -11.28 4.72 3.70
N GLU A 113 -12.53 4.27 3.80
CA GLU A 113 -12.90 3.16 4.67
C GLU A 113 -12.20 1.86 4.26
N ALA A 114 -12.10 1.57 2.96
CA ALA A 114 -11.40 0.40 2.45
C ALA A 114 -9.88 0.44 2.74
N ILE A 115 -9.23 1.60 2.56
CA ILE A 115 -7.81 1.80 2.88
C ILE A 115 -7.55 1.64 4.39
N ARG A 116 -8.39 2.24 5.24
CA ARG A 116 -8.30 2.09 6.70
C ARG A 116 -8.43 0.64 7.12
N ARG A 117 -9.32 -0.13 6.49
CA ARG A 117 -9.46 -1.58 6.72
C ARG A 117 -8.19 -2.33 6.32
N CYS A 118 -7.54 -1.99 5.22
CA CYS A 118 -6.27 -2.61 4.82
C CYS A 118 -5.17 -2.38 5.88
N PHE A 119 -4.95 -1.14 6.30
CA PHE A 119 -3.99 -0.83 7.38
C PHE A 119 -4.29 -1.60 8.67
N LYS A 120 -5.57 -1.65 9.07
CA LYS A 120 -5.98 -2.36 10.28
C LYS A 120 -5.69 -3.86 10.18
N GLN A 121 -6.05 -4.48 9.05
CA GLN A 121 -5.82 -5.91 8.83
C GLN A 121 -4.34 -6.26 8.88
N ASP A 122 -3.49 -5.47 8.22
CA ASP A 122 -2.05 -5.72 8.22
C ASP A 122 -1.40 -5.46 9.59
N TYR A 123 -1.86 -4.44 10.31
CA TYR A 123 -1.40 -4.19 11.68
C TYR A 123 -1.81 -5.31 12.65
N ASP A 124 -3.05 -5.76 12.58
CA ASP A 124 -3.55 -6.86 13.41
C ASP A 124 -2.77 -8.16 13.09
N ALA A 125 -2.51 -8.44 11.81
CA ALA A 125 -1.72 -9.59 11.38
C ALA A 125 -0.26 -9.51 11.84
N LEU A 126 0.36 -8.33 11.78
CA LEU A 126 1.72 -8.10 12.27
C LEU A 126 1.79 -8.33 13.78
N ARG A 127 0.83 -7.78 14.54
CA ARG A 127 0.75 -7.95 15.99
C ARG A 127 0.59 -9.41 16.38
N GLN A 128 -0.26 -10.16 15.67
CA GLN A 128 -0.42 -11.59 15.88
C GLN A 128 0.86 -12.38 15.57
N ARG A 129 1.60 -11.99 14.52
CA ARG A 129 2.89 -12.62 14.18
C ARG A 129 3.93 -12.40 15.28
N ILE A 130 4.05 -11.17 15.79
CA ILE A 130 4.99 -10.84 16.87
C ILE A 130 4.65 -11.61 18.15
N ARG A 131 3.36 -11.68 18.52
CA ARG A 131 2.90 -12.44 19.69
C ARG A 131 3.25 -13.92 19.59
N ARG A 132 2.92 -14.55 18.46
CA ARG A 132 3.24 -15.97 18.21
C ARG A 132 4.75 -16.23 18.25
N ALA A 133 5.56 -15.31 17.71
CA ALA A 133 7.01 -15.43 17.77
C ALA A 133 7.55 -15.36 19.20
N ALA A 134 7.01 -14.46 20.03
CA ALA A 134 7.37 -14.36 21.45
C ALA A 134 7.00 -15.62 22.24
N GLU A 135 5.78 -16.15 22.04
CA GLU A 135 5.33 -17.40 22.67
C GLU A 135 6.23 -18.59 22.31
N VAL A 136 6.68 -18.68 21.06
CA VAL A 136 7.61 -19.73 20.62
C VAL A 136 8.97 -19.58 21.32
N LEU A 137 9.52 -18.38 21.40
CA LEU A 137 10.80 -18.13 22.07
C LEU A 137 10.74 -18.45 23.57
N ASP A 138 9.67 -18.03 24.25
CA ASP A 138 9.43 -18.36 25.66
C ASP A 138 9.30 -19.88 25.85
N SER A 139 8.62 -20.56 24.92
CA SER A 139 8.48 -22.02 24.89
C SER A 139 9.75 -22.79 24.50
N GLN A 140 10.84 -22.12 24.11
CA GLN A 140 12.14 -22.74 23.88
C GLN A 140 13.12 -22.44 25.01
N GLY A 141 12.99 -21.27 25.66
CA GLY A 141 13.79 -20.88 26.81
C GLY A 141 13.50 -21.67 28.10
N TRP A 142 12.30 -22.24 28.28
CA TRP A 142 11.99 -23.03 29.48
C TRP A 142 12.60 -24.44 29.48
N TRP A 143 12.97 -24.99 28.32
CA TRP A 143 13.60 -26.31 28.23
C TRP A 143 15.10 -26.29 28.54
N THR A 144 15.75 -25.13 28.44
CA THR A 144 17.20 -24.96 28.69
C THR A 144 17.57 -24.65 30.14
N VAL A 145 16.58 -24.52 31.04
CA VAL A 145 16.80 -24.13 32.45
C VAL A 145 16.16 -25.12 33.44
N ARG A 146 16.09 -26.41 33.10
CA ARG A 146 15.73 -27.45 34.07
C ARG A 146 16.99 -28.16 34.57
N PRO A 147 17.35 -28.08 35.86
CA PRO A 147 18.35 -28.95 36.47
C PRO A 147 17.88 -30.41 36.55
#